data_AF-C0D6X2-F1
#
_entry.id   AF-C0D6X2-F1
#
_cell.length_a   1.000
_cell.length_b   1.000
_cell.length_c   1.000
_cell.angle_alpha   90.00
_cell.angle_beta   90.00
_cell.angle_gamma   90.00
#
_symmetry.space_group_name_H-M   'P 1'
#
loop_
_entity.id
_entity.type
_entity.pdbx_description
1 polymer ?
#
loop_
_entity_poly.entity_id
_entity_poly.type
_entity_poly.pdbx_seq_one_letter_code
_entity_poly.pdbx_strand_id
1 'polypeptide(L)'
;MEKLYGLDEENEQMDHDEMDVADDPKPKRRPFAYWKVGNKEYKLKLTTAQIGKLEDKYRRNLLSLLLLGGEIPPLSIMLTVIQAAAAPWNSNVKYKHIEAAFDRYTEDGGTQLTLFTDVIVDGIMTVSGFFTPDQQEEMGEKVKDIKANM
;
A
#
# COMPACT_ATOMS: atom_id res chain seq x y z
N MET A 1 0.91 19.00 16.93
CA MET A 1 1.62 17.81 17.43
C MET A 1 2.97 17.80 16.77
N GLU A 2 4.00 17.90 17.57
CA GLU A 2 5.40 17.74 17.17
C GLU A 2 5.56 16.32 16.59
N LYS A 3 6.27 16.20 15.46
CA LYS A 3 6.54 14.89 14.87
C LYS A 3 7.66 14.26 15.68
N LEU A 4 7.36 13.20 16.43
CA LEU A 4 8.33 12.48 17.28
C LEU A 4 9.25 11.53 16.47
N TYR A 5 9.49 11.84 15.19
CA TYR A 5 10.19 10.95 14.27
C TYR A 5 11.38 11.67 13.63
N GLY A 6 12.50 10.96 13.49
CA GLY A 6 13.76 11.53 13.03
C GLY A 6 14.61 12.04 14.20
N LEU A 7 15.93 11.91 14.09
CA LEU A 7 16.90 12.48 15.03
C LEU A 7 17.55 13.73 14.42
N ASP A 8 16.87 14.36 13.45
CA ASP A 8 17.42 15.45 12.66
C ASP A 8 17.74 16.67 13.55
N GLU A 9 17.02 16.85 14.67
CA GLU A 9 17.29 17.89 15.68
C GLU A 9 18.51 17.55 16.59
N GLU A 10 19.01 16.31 16.60
CA GLU A 10 20.19 15.89 17.36
C GLU A 10 21.47 15.78 16.49
N ASN A 11 21.35 15.95 15.17
CA ASN A 11 22.43 15.63 14.23
C ASN A 11 22.57 16.68 13.11
N GLU A 12 22.86 17.92 13.48
CA GLU A 12 23.31 18.97 12.55
C GLU A 12 24.75 18.72 12.07
N GLN A 13 25.00 17.60 11.36
CA GLN A 13 26.07 17.40 10.38
C GLN A 13 26.06 15.94 9.92
N MET A 14 25.25 15.63 8.91
CA MET A 14 25.58 14.56 7.98
C MET A 14 24.93 14.92 6.64
N ASP A 15 25.80 15.34 5.73
CA ASP A 15 25.48 15.61 4.34
C ASP A 15 24.77 14.42 3.68
N HIS A 16 24.02 14.76 2.65
CA HIS A 16 23.20 13.87 1.84
C HIS A 16 24.09 12.85 1.10
N ASP A 17 24.53 11.80 1.79
CA ASP A 17 25.19 10.67 1.15
C ASP A 17 24.14 9.86 0.39
N GLU A 18 24.26 9.91 -0.94
CA GLU A 18 23.57 9.03 -1.87
C GLU A 18 23.93 7.58 -1.49
N MET A 19 22.94 6.81 -1.01
CA MET A 19 23.15 5.41 -0.66
C MET A 19 23.44 4.60 -1.93
N ASP A 20 24.72 4.35 -2.17
CA ASP A 20 25.19 3.47 -3.23
C ASP A 20 24.94 2.01 -2.82
N VAL A 21 23.79 1.47 -3.22
CA VAL A 21 23.42 0.07 -2.94
C VAL A 21 24.06 -0.82 -4.00
N ALA A 22 25.02 -1.65 -3.58
CA ALA A 22 25.64 -2.66 -4.44
C ALA A 22 24.55 -3.53 -5.14
N ASP A 23 24.57 -3.56 -6.48
CA ASP A 23 23.59 -4.26 -7.34
C ASP A 23 23.87 -5.77 -7.31
N ASP A 24 23.49 -6.42 -6.22
CA ASP A 24 23.35 -7.88 -6.17
C ASP A 24 22.14 -8.23 -7.05
N PRO A 25 22.26 -9.10 -8.09
CA PRO A 25 21.21 -9.34 -9.09
C PRO A 25 20.06 -10.17 -8.51
N LYS A 26 19.36 -9.61 -7.52
CA LYS A 26 18.08 -10.09 -7.04
C LYS A 26 17.00 -9.65 -8.03
N PRO A 27 15.97 -10.47 -8.28
CA PRO A 27 14.88 -10.09 -9.17
C PRO A 27 14.29 -8.74 -8.77
N LYS A 28 14.39 -7.75 -9.66
CA LYS A 28 13.91 -6.38 -9.40
C LYS A 28 12.39 -6.41 -9.24
N ARG A 29 11.91 -5.99 -8.06
CA ARG A 29 10.47 -5.89 -7.76
C ARG A 29 9.79 -4.98 -8.79
N ARG A 30 8.52 -5.28 -9.12
CA ARG A 30 7.73 -4.38 -9.98
C ARG A 30 7.72 -2.98 -9.35
N PRO A 31 7.92 -1.91 -10.14
CA PRO A 31 8.05 -0.57 -9.59
C PRO A 31 6.74 -0.04 -9.01
N PHE A 32 5.60 -0.51 -9.52
CA PHE A 32 4.25 -0.12 -9.11
C PHE A 32 3.26 -1.27 -9.26
N ALA A 33 2.18 -1.21 -8.49
CA ALA A 33 0.96 -1.95 -8.73
C ALA A 33 -0.02 -1.08 -9.53
N TYR A 34 -0.97 -1.71 -10.21
CA TYR A 34 -1.96 -1.04 -11.04
C TYR A 34 -3.35 -1.48 -10.64
N TRP A 35 -4.23 -0.52 -10.36
CA TRP A 35 -5.65 -0.77 -10.14
C TRP A 35 -6.46 -0.17 -11.28
N LYS A 36 -7.06 -1.06 -12.08
CA LYS A 36 -7.87 -0.67 -13.24
C LYS A 36 -9.34 -0.61 -12.85
N VAL A 37 -9.98 0.52 -13.18
CA VAL A 37 -11.39 0.81 -12.89
C VAL A 37 -11.98 1.48 -14.13
N GLY A 38 -12.90 0.79 -14.83
CA GLY A 38 -13.36 1.18 -16.15
C GLY A 38 -12.19 1.48 -17.11
N ASN A 39 -12.12 2.71 -17.61
CA ASN A 39 -11.08 3.20 -18.53
C ASN A 39 -9.88 3.86 -17.84
N LYS A 40 -9.86 3.89 -16.50
CA LYS A 40 -8.81 4.54 -15.72
C LYS A 40 -7.93 3.50 -15.05
N GLU A 41 -6.64 3.79 -15.00
CA GLU A 41 -5.66 2.98 -14.29
C GLU A 41 -4.94 3.84 -13.25
N TYR A 42 -4.93 3.37 -12.01
CA TYR A 42 -4.25 4.01 -10.90
C TYR A 42 -2.89 3.35 -10.68
N LYS A 43 -1.82 4.14 -10.74
CA LYS A 43 -0.48 3.70 -10.33
C LYS A 43 -0.36 3.73 -8.81
N LEU A 44 -0.06 2.61 -8.17
CA LEU A 44 -0.12 2.45 -6.72
C LEU A 44 1.24 2.00 -6.16
N LYS A 45 1.76 2.73 -5.17
CA LYS A 45 2.88 2.32 -4.31
C LYS A 45 2.96 3.24 -3.09
N LEU A 46 3.10 2.66 -1.90
CA LEU A 46 3.37 3.42 -0.69
C LEU A 46 4.87 3.73 -0.62
N THR A 47 5.18 4.99 -0.34
CA THR A 47 6.52 5.42 0.09
C THR A 47 6.57 5.42 1.62
N THR A 48 7.77 5.42 2.20
CA THR A 48 7.97 5.53 3.66
C THR A 48 7.19 6.72 4.25
N ALA A 49 7.19 7.88 3.58
CA ALA A 49 6.44 9.05 4.00
C ALA A 49 4.91 8.82 4.02
N GLN A 50 4.35 8.01 3.11
CA GLN A 50 2.93 7.68 3.12
C GLN A 50 2.60 6.66 4.21
N ILE A 51 3.49 5.68 4.43
CA ILE A 51 3.35 4.71 5.52
C ILE A 51 3.31 5.45 6.86
N GLY A 52 4.27 6.32 7.14
CA GLY A 52 4.30 7.11 8.39
C GLY A 52 3.02 7.95 8.58
N LYS A 53 2.53 8.61 7.52
CA LYS A 53 1.26 9.36 7.58
C LYS A 53 0.04 8.48 7.90
N LEU A 54 -0.01 7.26 7.36
CA LEU A 54 -1.09 6.31 7.64
C LEU A 54 -1.01 5.82 9.09
N GLU A 55 0.18 5.50 9.58
CA GLU A 55 0.38 5.06 10.96
C GLU A 55 0.06 6.16 11.96
N ASP A 56 0.46 7.40 11.67
CA ASP A 56 0.07 8.58 12.46
C ASP A 56 -1.44 8.78 12.52
N LYS A 57 -2.10 8.65 11.35
CA LYS A 57 -3.55 8.83 11.24
C LYS A 57 -4.33 7.79 12.03
N TYR A 58 -3.90 6.53 12.01
CA TYR A 58 -4.60 5.42 12.66
C TYR A 58 -4.06 5.06 14.03
N ARG A 59 -2.95 5.68 14.45
CA ARG A 59 -2.23 5.39 15.71
C ARG A 59 -1.90 3.90 15.87
N ARG A 60 -1.59 3.25 14.75
CA ARG A 60 -1.29 1.82 14.66
C ARG A 60 -0.30 1.56 13.54
N ASN A 61 0.52 0.54 13.72
CA ASN A 61 1.37 0.05 12.67
C ASN A 61 0.55 -0.48 11.48
N LEU A 62 1.02 -0.22 10.25
CA LEU A 62 0.25 -0.52 9.04
C LEU A 62 0.13 -2.03 8.75
N LEU A 63 1.14 -2.85 9.10
CA LEU A 63 1.04 -4.31 8.99
C LEU A 63 -0.03 -4.86 9.93
N SER A 64 -0.05 -4.40 11.18
CA SER A 64 -1.06 -4.80 12.14
C SER A 64 -2.47 -4.37 11.71
N LEU A 65 -2.59 -3.16 11.16
CA LEU A 65 -3.84 -2.60 10.69
C LEU A 65 -4.44 -3.38 9.51
N LEU A 66 -3.58 -3.90 8.61
CA LEU A 66 -4.03 -4.55 7.37
C LEU A 66 -4.10 -6.07 7.47
N LEU A 67 -3.20 -6.74 8.20
CA LEU A 67 -3.04 -8.20 8.13
C LEU A 67 -3.21 -8.92 9.47
N LEU A 68 -2.78 -8.30 10.58
CA LEU A 68 -2.70 -9.00 11.88
C LEU A 68 -3.89 -8.71 12.80
N GLY A 69 -4.89 -7.96 12.32
CA GLY A 69 -6.07 -7.57 13.09
C GLY A 69 -7.13 -8.67 13.26
N GLY A 70 -6.98 -9.83 12.60
CA GLY A 70 -7.95 -10.94 12.65
C GLY A 70 -9.24 -10.72 11.86
N GLU A 71 -9.47 -9.50 11.36
CA GLU A 71 -10.63 -9.12 10.56
C GLU A 71 -10.20 -8.33 9.32
N ILE A 72 -11.03 -8.37 8.28
CA ILE A 72 -10.85 -7.54 7.09
C ILE A 72 -10.97 -6.06 7.51
N PRO A 73 -9.99 -5.19 7.16
CA PRO A 73 -10.04 -3.78 7.54
C PRO A 73 -11.33 -3.08 7.08
N PRO A 74 -11.84 -2.07 7.80
CA PRO A 74 -12.94 -1.24 7.31
C PRO A 74 -12.66 -0.66 5.93
N LEU A 75 -13.69 -0.58 5.06
CA LEU A 75 -13.56 -0.05 3.70
C LEU A 75 -12.93 1.34 3.68
N SER A 76 -13.29 2.22 4.62
CA SER A 76 -12.71 3.57 4.72
C SER A 76 -11.19 3.57 4.92
N ILE A 77 -10.66 2.57 5.65
CA ILE A 77 -9.23 2.36 5.82
C ILE A 77 -8.62 1.90 4.51
N MET A 78 -9.22 0.90 3.84
CA MET A 78 -8.78 0.40 2.54
C MET A 78 -8.66 1.52 1.50
N LEU A 79 -9.71 2.33 1.34
CA LEU A 79 -9.74 3.44 0.39
C LEU A 79 -8.71 4.52 0.75
N THR A 80 -8.47 4.77 2.04
CA THR A 80 -7.43 5.71 2.47
C THR A 80 -6.03 5.19 2.13
N VAL A 81 -5.78 3.89 2.29
CA VAL A 81 -4.50 3.27 1.90
C VAL A 81 -4.28 3.38 0.39
N ILE A 82 -5.31 3.10 -0.42
CA ILE A 82 -5.26 3.28 -1.88
C ILE A 82 -5.01 4.75 -2.23
N GLN A 83 -5.68 5.69 -1.57
CA GLN A 83 -5.44 7.13 -1.78
C GLN A 83 -3.99 7.51 -1.50
N ALA A 84 -3.44 7.06 -0.36
CA ALA A 84 -2.06 7.32 0.03
C ALA A 84 -1.06 6.69 -0.94
N ALA A 85 -1.34 5.47 -1.42
CA ALA A 85 -0.54 4.77 -2.41
C ALA A 85 -0.61 5.41 -3.81
N ALA A 86 -1.71 6.08 -4.16
CA ALA A 86 -1.89 6.74 -5.45
C ALA A 86 -1.32 8.18 -5.46
N ALA A 87 -1.38 8.90 -4.35
CA ALA A 87 -1.07 10.33 -4.28
C ALA A 87 0.30 10.76 -4.85
N PRO A 88 1.40 10.00 -4.67
CA PRO A 88 2.70 10.42 -5.22
C PRO A 88 2.81 10.25 -6.74
N TRP A 89 1.94 9.42 -7.35
CA TRP A 89 2.12 8.94 -8.73
C TRP A 89 0.99 9.36 -9.67
N ASN A 90 -0.06 9.96 -9.13
CA ASN A 90 -1.23 10.38 -9.87
C ASN A 90 -1.60 11.80 -9.42
N SER A 91 -1.89 12.68 -10.36
CA SER A 91 -2.20 14.08 -10.05
C SER A 91 -3.52 14.22 -9.28
N ASN A 92 -3.51 15.04 -8.23
CA ASN A 92 -4.70 15.50 -7.49
C ASN A 92 -5.67 14.37 -7.04
N VAL A 93 -5.14 13.26 -6.53
CA VAL A 93 -5.97 12.17 -5.97
C VAL A 93 -6.61 12.61 -4.66
N LYS A 94 -7.92 12.84 -4.71
CA LYS A 94 -8.77 13.13 -3.55
C LYS A 94 -9.47 11.85 -3.10
N TYR A 95 -9.80 11.76 -1.81
CA TYR A 95 -10.53 10.62 -1.25
C TYR A 95 -11.85 10.34 -1.99
N LYS A 96 -12.62 11.40 -2.31
CA LYS A 96 -13.85 11.30 -3.11
C LYS A 96 -13.66 10.67 -4.49
N HIS A 97 -12.48 10.83 -5.10
CA HIS A 97 -12.18 10.16 -6.37
C HIS A 97 -11.96 8.65 -6.18
N ILE A 98 -11.41 8.25 -5.03
CA ILE A 98 -11.20 6.84 -4.69
C ILE A 98 -12.51 6.16 -4.30
N GLU A 99 -13.40 6.85 -3.58
CA GLU A 99 -14.77 6.38 -3.32
C GLU A 99 -15.51 6.10 -4.64
N ALA A 100 -15.55 7.09 -5.55
CA ALA A 100 -16.19 6.90 -6.86
C ALA A 100 -15.51 5.80 -7.71
N ALA A 101 -14.20 5.62 -7.57
CA ALA A 101 -13.49 4.53 -8.23
C ALA A 101 -13.88 3.17 -7.64
N PHE A 102 -14.14 3.09 -6.33
CA PHE A 102 -14.63 1.86 -5.71
C PHE A 102 -16.06 1.55 -6.15
N ASP A 103 -16.96 2.54 -6.19
CA ASP A 103 -18.32 2.34 -6.72
C ASP A 103 -18.25 1.74 -8.13
N ARG A 104 -17.44 2.34 -9.01
CA ARG A 104 -17.25 1.82 -10.36
C ARG A 104 -16.61 0.42 -10.40
N TYR A 105 -15.63 0.18 -9.54
CA TYR A 105 -15.00 -1.14 -9.41
C TYR A 105 -16.02 -2.22 -9.04
N THR A 106 -17.01 -1.89 -8.20
CA THR A 106 -18.10 -2.81 -7.88
C THR A 106 -19.10 -3.01 -9.03
N GLU A 107 -19.41 -1.96 -9.81
CA GLU A 107 -20.21 -2.08 -11.04
C GLU A 107 -19.54 -3.02 -12.07
N ASP A 108 -18.21 -3.00 -12.13
CA ASP A 108 -17.41 -3.85 -13.02
C ASP A 108 -17.21 -5.29 -12.46
N GLY A 109 -17.86 -5.65 -11.35
CA GLY A 109 -17.85 -6.99 -10.74
C GLY A 109 -16.83 -7.19 -9.62
N GLY A 110 -16.08 -6.15 -9.25
CA GLY A 110 -15.22 -6.16 -8.07
C GLY A 110 -16.01 -6.21 -6.76
N THR A 111 -15.36 -6.66 -5.69
CA THR A 111 -15.95 -6.72 -4.34
C THR A 111 -15.00 -6.08 -3.32
N GLN A 112 -15.48 -5.84 -2.10
CA GLN A 112 -14.60 -5.40 -1.01
C GLN A 112 -13.50 -6.44 -0.71
N LEU A 113 -13.80 -7.74 -0.88
CA LEU A 113 -12.83 -8.81 -0.71
C LEU A 113 -11.73 -8.78 -1.78
N THR A 114 -12.10 -8.61 -3.05
CA THR A 114 -11.11 -8.51 -4.15
C THR A 114 -10.35 -7.20 -4.09
N LEU A 115 -10.96 -6.11 -3.60
CA LEU A 115 -10.23 -4.87 -3.31
C LEU A 115 -9.13 -5.10 -2.27
N PHE A 116 -9.45 -5.78 -1.17
CA PHE A 116 -8.48 -6.08 -0.14
C PHE A 116 -7.38 -7.01 -0.63
N THR A 117 -7.76 -8.14 -1.21
CA THR A 117 -6.81 -9.18 -1.63
C THR A 117 -5.99 -8.77 -2.86
N ASP A 118 -6.63 -8.43 -3.97
CA ASP A 118 -5.94 -8.18 -5.24
C ASP A 118 -5.24 -6.81 -5.27
N VAL A 119 -5.91 -5.78 -4.78
CA VAL A 119 -5.42 -4.40 -4.93
C VAL A 119 -4.48 -4.02 -3.80
N ILE A 120 -4.85 -4.34 -2.55
CA ILE A 120 -4.05 -3.95 -1.38
C ILE A 120 -2.95 -4.97 -1.10
N VAL A 121 -3.29 -6.24 -0.86
CA VAL A 121 -2.30 -7.25 -0.45
C VAL A 121 -1.39 -7.62 -1.63
N ASP A 122 -1.93 -8.13 -2.73
CA ASP A 122 -1.14 -8.59 -3.88
C ASP A 122 -0.54 -7.41 -4.67
N GLY A 123 -1.25 -6.29 -4.71
CA GLY A 123 -0.81 -5.07 -5.39
C GLY A 123 0.10 -4.20 -4.51
N ILE A 124 -0.51 -3.34 -3.69
CA ILE A 124 0.20 -2.30 -2.94
C ILE A 124 1.30 -2.87 -2.05
N MET A 125 1.01 -3.89 -1.23
CA MET A 125 1.96 -4.35 -0.23
C MET A 125 3.19 -5.01 -0.87
N THR A 126 3.00 -5.79 -1.94
CA THR A 126 4.06 -6.40 -2.75
C THR A 126 5.09 -5.39 -3.26
N VAL A 127 4.64 -4.25 -3.79
CA VAL A 127 5.53 -3.25 -4.41
C VAL A 127 6.05 -2.19 -3.42
N SER A 128 5.54 -2.18 -2.19
CA SER A 128 5.82 -1.15 -1.18
C SER A 128 6.76 -1.61 -0.06
N GLY A 129 7.40 -2.77 -0.20
CA GLY A 129 8.46 -3.18 0.73
C GLY A 129 8.02 -4.08 1.88
N PHE A 130 6.74 -4.49 1.96
CA PHE A 130 6.22 -5.23 3.12
C PHE A 130 6.66 -6.69 3.22
N PHE A 131 7.02 -7.30 2.09
CA PHE A 131 7.33 -8.72 2.00
C PHE A 131 8.68 -8.97 1.34
N THR A 132 9.38 -10.02 1.75
CA THR A 132 10.44 -10.67 0.96
C THR A 132 9.84 -11.44 -0.22
N PRO A 133 10.62 -11.85 -1.23
CA PRO A 133 10.11 -12.70 -2.31
C PRO A 133 9.39 -13.96 -1.80
N ASP A 134 9.99 -14.68 -0.85
CA ASP A 134 9.40 -15.91 -0.29
C ASP A 134 8.07 -15.63 0.43
N GLN A 135 7.98 -14.51 1.15
CA GLN A 135 6.73 -14.09 1.81
C GLN A 135 5.63 -13.70 0.82
N GLN A 136 5.98 -13.22 -0.39
CA GLN A 136 5.01 -12.90 -1.42
C GLN A 136 4.36 -14.18 -1.98
N GLU A 137 5.14 -15.24 -2.16
CA GLU A 137 4.61 -16.55 -2.59
C GLU A 137 3.66 -17.13 -1.54
N GLU A 138 4.06 -17.14 -0.27
CA GLU A 138 3.20 -17.61 0.82
C GLU A 138 1.91 -16.79 0.94
N MET A 139 2.00 -15.46 0.79
CA MET A 139 0.83 -14.60 0.83
C MET A 139 -0.12 -14.86 -0.35
N GLY A 140 0.42 -15.13 -1.53
CA GLY A 140 -0.36 -15.48 -2.72
C GLY A 140 -1.19 -16.75 -2.53
N GLU A 141 -0.63 -17.77 -1.88
CA GLU A 141 -1.38 -18.99 -1.53
C GLU A 141 -2.47 -18.70 -0.49
N LYS A 142 -2.16 -17.92 0.57
CA LYS A 142 -3.17 -17.51 1.56
C LYS A 142 -4.32 -16.72 0.94
N VAL A 143 -4.04 -15.82 0.01
CA VAL A 143 -5.07 -15.05 -0.71
C VAL A 143 -5.98 -15.97 -1.52
N LYS A 144 -5.43 -16.99 -2.20
CA LYS A 144 -6.24 -17.98 -2.93
C LYS A 144 -7.16 -18.75 -1.98
N ASP A 145 -6.63 -19.19 -0.84
CA ASP A 145 -7.40 -19.93 0.16
C ASP A 145 -8.55 -19.10 0.75
N ILE A 146 -8.30 -17.82 1.04
CA ILE A 146 -9.33 -16.89 1.53
C ILE A 146 -10.47 -16.76 0.51
N LYS A 147 -10.14 -16.65 -0.79
CA LYS A 147 -11.14 -16.50 -1.85
C LYS A 147 -11.92 -17.78 -2.13
N ALA A 148 -11.33 -18.95 -1.94
CA ALA A 148 -11.98 -20.22 -2.20
C ALA A 148 -13.00 -20.62 -1.12
N ASN A 149 -12.84 -20.07 0.10
CA ASN A 149 -13.61 -20.48 1.28
C ASN A 149 -14.64 -19.42 1.75
N MET A 150 -14.94 -18.41 0.91
CA MET A 150 -16.03 -17.44 1.11
C MET A 150 -17.08 -17.54 0.00
#